data_AF-T0Q8Z4-F1
#
_entry.id   AF-T0Q8Z4-F1
#
_cell.length_a   1.000
_cell.length_b   1.000
_cell.length_c   1.000
_cell.angle_alpha   90.00
_cell.angle_beta   90.00
_cell.angle_gamma   90.00
#
_symmetry.space_group_name_H-M   'P 1'
#
loop_
_entity.id
_entity.type
_entity.pdbx_description
1 polymer ?
#
loop_
_entity_poly.entity_id
_entity_poly.type
_entity_poly.pdbx_seq_one_letter_code
_entity_poly.pdbx_strand_id
1 'polypeptide(L)'
;MVPNGSIRPIDPPTTEKTPTLSLDAGILECVVYAPDATPPLAFLAGFPYFVLTVATIQIGHFVLLNNGMGFTGCLLYALMSMLLAALDGLVNPSLGKNVRTLRANGFSDRYTLQMMTLNLLSNILMTWLVFQELCGPDAVNATLQFASYSTLTVAAITANLAMTEVVFYFAHKCLHEVIPHVHLMHHCVFAPTHSSNFIFDPRDFAFELGLPTAFLLLNHFVLWRQDHVVLLVSYMFVQNFYALDHSDFLQLYHFKHHTRLDDVYTVYVKYRNNSNREAVHKIIKRATKVA
;
A
#
# COMPACT_ATOMS: atom_id res chain seq x y z
N MET A 1 -21.49 -38.07 -50.04
CA MET A 1 -21.06 -39.14 -49.11
C MET A 1 -20.33 -38.48 -47.95
N VAL A 2 -20.94 -38.50 -46.77
CA VAL A 2 -20.41 -37.91 -45.53
C VAL A 2 -19.64 -39.01 -44.79
N PRO A 3 -18.37 -38.83 -44.37
CA PRO A 3 -17.72 -39.79 -43.51
C PRO A 3 -18.15 -39.56 -42.06
N ASN A 4 -18.87 -40.54 -41.51
CA ASN A 4 -19.14 -40.69 -40.09
C ASN A 4 -17.82 -40.95 -39.35
N GLY A 5 -17.22 -39.90 -38.79
CA GLY A 5 -16.17 -40.02 -37.78
C GLY A 5 -16.78 -39.81 -36.39
N SER A 6 -17.04 -40.89 -35.65
CA SER A 6 -17.44 -40.79 -34.25
C SER A 6 -16.24 -40.29 -33.43
N ILE A 7 -16.32 -39.06 -32.94
CA ILE A 7 -15.36 -38.51 -31.99
C ILE A 7 -15.58 -39.24 -30.67
N ARG A 8 -14.61 -40.06 -30.24
CA ARG A 8 -14.61 -40.62 -28.88
C ARG A 8 -14.45 -39.47 -27.88
N PRO A 9 -15.17 -39.47 -26.74
CA PRO A 9 -14.85 -38.59 -25.63
C PRO A 9 -13.42 -38.86 -25.17
N ILE A 10 -12.61 -37.81 -25.09
CA ILE A 10 -11.32 -37.86 -24.43
C ILE A 10 -11.63 -37.97 -22.94
N ASP A 11 -11.26 -39.08 -22.32
CA ASP A 11 -11.32 -39.23 -20.87
C ASP A 11 -10.55 -38.06 -20.23
N PRO A 12 -11.15 -37.34 -19.26
CA PRO A 12 -10.45 -36.25 -18.59
C PRO A 12 -9.17 -36.81 -17.97
N PRO A 13 -8.02 -36.11 -18.11
CA PRO A 13 -6.78 -36.57 -17.51
C PRO A 13 -7.03 -36.79 -16.02
N THR A 14 -6.76 -38.03 -15.61
CA THR A 14 -6.65 -38.46 -14.22
C THR A 14 -5.91 -37.39 -13.44
N THR A 15 -6.48 -37.01 -12.31
CA THR A 15 -5.98 -36.08 -11.31
C THR A 15 -4.49 -36.28 -11.02
N GLU A 16 -3.64 -35.67 -11.85
CA GLU A 16 -2.30 -35.32 -11.44
C GLU A 16 -2.47 -34.41 -10.24
N LYS A 17 -2.06 -34.94 -9.08
CA LYS A 17 -1.85 -34.15 -7.88
C LYS A 17 -1.06 -32.93 -8.32
N THR A 18 -1.73 -31.78 -8.33
CA THR A 18 -1.06 -30.48 -8.44
C THR A 18 0.16 -30.57 -7.52
N PRO A 19 1.38 -30.35 -8.03
CA PRO A 19 2.54 -30.38 -7.17
C PRO A 19 2.22 -29.40 -6.05
N THR A 20 2.11 -29.89 -4.83
CA THR A 20 2.21 -29.05 -3.65
C THR A 20 3.61 -28.46 -3.76
N LEU A 21 3.71 -27.31 -4.41
CA LEU A 21 4.79 -26.36 -4.20
C LEU A 21 4.95 -26.36 -2.69
N SER A 22 6.05 -26.92 -2.19
CA SER A 22 6.53 -26.58 -0.87
C SER A 22 6.92 -25.11 -0.99
N LEU A 23 5.91 -24.24 -0.94
CA LEU A 23 6.07 -22.82 -0.68
C LEU A 23 6.98 -22.78 0.53
N ASP A 24 8.10 -22.05 0.43
CA ASP A 24 9.05 -21.79 1.52
C ASP A 24 8.35 -21.07 2.70
N ALA A 25 7.36 -21.73 3.29
CA ALA A 25 6.59 -21.31 4.44
C ALA A 25 7.50 -21.51 5.64
N GLY A 26 7.93 -20.41 6.25
CA GLY A 26 8.83 -20.47 7.38
C GLY A 26 9.50 -19.15 7.71
N ILE A 27 9.80 -18.32 6.71
CA ILE A 27 10.50 -17.04 6.97
C ILE A 27 9.60 -16.09 7.77
N LEU A 28 8.30 -16.06 7.45
CA LEU A 28 7.32 -15.22 8.14
C LEU A 28 6.60 -15.96 9.28
N GLU A 29 7.06 -17.14 9.67
CA GLU A 29 6.36 -17.92 10.70
C GLU A 29 6.39 -17.24 12.08
N CYS A 30 7.43 -16.44 12.35
CA CYS A 30 7.56 -15.69 13.60
C CYS A 30 6.47 -14.62 13.82
N VAL A 31 5.73 -14.25 12.76
CA VAL A 31 4.61 -13.29 12.83
C VAL A 31 3.24 -13.97 12.65
N VAL A 32 3.22 -15.30 12.45
CA VAL A 32 1.98 -16.09 12.32
C VAL A 32 1.64 -16.70 13.68
N TYR A 33 0.69 -16.07 14.37
CA TYR A 33 0.24 -16.52 15.69
C TYR A 33 -0.92 -17.51 15.59
N ALA A 34 -0.97 -18.47 16.53
CA ALA A 34 -2.15 -19.30 16.78
C ALA A 34 -3.37 -18.41 17.12
N PRO A 35 -4.62 -18.89 16.91
CA PRO A 35 -5.84 -18.09 17.11
C PRO A 35 -5.92 -17.38 18.46
N ASP A 36 -5.45 -18.04 19.53
CA ASP A 36 -5.53 -17.54 20.90
C ASP A 36 -4.20 -16.95 21.39
N ALA A 37 -3.16 -16.93 20.56
CA ALA A 37 -1.85 -16.41 20.91
C ALA A 37 -1.78 -14.90 20.66
N THR A 38 -1.28 -14.18 21.65
CA THR A 38 -0.99 -12.74 21.54
C THR A 38 0.43 -12.51 21.05
N PRO A 39 0.66 -11.51 20.18
CA PRO A 39 2.02 -11.08 19.84
C PRO A 39 2.84 -10.69 21.08
N PRO A 40 4.18 -10.87 21.07
CA PRO A 40 5.04 -10.59 22.23
C PRO A 40 4.96 -9.14 22.73
N LEU A 41 4.68 -8.19 21.84
CA LEU A 41 4.57 -6.77 22.13
C LEU A 41 3.14 -6.24 21.96
N ALA A 42 2.13 -7.10 22.17
CA ALA A 42 0.72 -6.73 22.01
C ALA A 42 0.27 -5.52 22.87
N PHE A 43 0.98 -5.23 23.96
CA PHE A 43 0.72 -4.05 24.79
C PHE A 43 0.98 -2.71 24.07
N LEU A 44 1.74 -2.72 22.96
CA LEU A 44 1.94 -1.56 22.11
C LEU A 44 0.86 -1.40 21.03
N ALA A 45 -0.03 -2.39 20.84
CA ALA A 45 -1.01 -2.37 19.77
C ALA A 45 -2.03 -1.23 19.90
N GLY A 46 -2.59 -0.81 18.77
CA GLY A 46 -3.55 0.31 18.71
C GLY A 46 -2.85 1.66 18.77
N PHE A 47 -3.29 2.54 19.67
CA PHE A 47 -2.83 3.93 19.72
C PHE A 47 -1.32 4.11 19.88
N PRO A 48 -0.61 3.37 20.78
CA PRO A 48 0.83 3.54 20.92
C PRO A 48 1.58 3.25 19.61
N TYR A 49 1.34 2.09 18.99
CA TYR A 49 1.97 1.73 17.71
C TYR A 49 1.60 2.70 16.58
N PHE A 50 0.36 3.19 16.55
CA PHE A 50 -0.07 4.23 15.64
C PHE A 50 0.76 5.52 15.81
N VAL A 51 0.98 5.98 17.05
CA VAL A 51 1.82 7.16 17.33
C VAL A 51 3.26 6.92 16.91
N LEU A 52 3.84 5.76 17.22
CA LEU A 52 5.21 5.41 16.78
C LEU A 52 5.34 5.46 15.25
N THR A 53 4.32 4.97 14.55
CA THR A 53 4.27 4.99 13.09
C THR A 53 4.26 6.40 12.54
N VAL A 54 3.35 7.25 13.02
CA VAL A 54 3.27 8.65 12.59
C VAL A 54 4.58 9.37 12.91
N ALA A 55 5.13 9.19 14.11
CA ALA A 55 6.40 9.78 14.52
C ALA A 55 7.55 9.35 13.59
N THR A 56 7.61 8.08 13.22
CA THR A 56 8.61 7.53 12.28
C THR A 56 8.55 8.26 10.93
N ILE A 57 7.34 8.44 10.39
CA ILE A 57 7.14 9.17 9.13
C ILE A 57 7.58 10.63 9.26
N GLN A 58 7.18 11.32 10.33
CA GLN A 58 7.54 12.72 10.55
C GLN A 58 9.04 12.91 10.77
N ILE A 59 9.70 12.01 11.52
CA ILE A 59 11.17 12.01 11.69
C ILE A 59 11.85 11.78 10.33
N GLY A 60 11.34 10.86 9.52
CA GLY A 60 11.82 10.66 8.15
C GLY A 60 11.77 11.94 7.33
N HIS A 61 10.59 12.54 7.21
CA HIS A 61 10.35 13.74 6.40
C HIS A 61 11.10 14.98 6.90
N PHE A 62 11.01 15.30 8.19
CA PHE A 62 11.46 16.59 8.73
C PHE A 62 12.83 16.56 9.41
N VAL A 63 13.39 15.38 9.69
CA VAL A 63 14.70 15.25 10.34
C VAL A 63 15.70 14.60 9.39
N LEU A 64 15.44 13.36 8.96
CA LEU A 64 16.39 12.58 8.17
C LEU A 64 16.51 13.13 6.73
N LEU A 65 15.39 13.53 6.13
CA LEU A 65 15.34 14.07 4.77
C LEU A 65 15.41 15.60 4.70
N ASN A 66 15.61 16.32 5.81
CA ASN A 66 15.67 17.79 5.81
C ASN A 66 17.00 18.35 6.32
N ASN A 67 17.73 17.64 7.19
CA ASN A 67 18.94 18.18 7.84
C ASN A 67 20.22 18.05 7.00
N GLY A 68 20.12 18.18 5.66
CA GLY A 68 21.30 18.13 4.77
C GLY A 68 22.07 16.80 4.78
N MET A 69 21.45 15.71 5.26
CA MET A 69 22.09 14.39 5.35
C MET A 69 22.24 13.70 3.98
N GLY A 70 21.68 14.29 2.91
CA GLY A 70 21.70 13.73 1.56
C GLY A 70 21.16 12.29 1.53
N PHE A 71 21.83 11.43 0.78
CA PHE A 71 21.45 10.02 0.65
C PHE A 71 21.60 9.21 1.95
N THR A 72 22.47 9.65 2.89
CA THR A 72 22.58 9.01 4.21
C THR A 72 21.26 9.11 4.98
N GLY A 73 20.55 10.24 4.87
CA GLY A 73 19.21 10.41 5.43
C GLY A 73 18.20 9.40 4.86
N CYS A 74 18.27 9.15 3.55
CA CYS A 74 17.45 8.13 2.87
C CYS A 74 17.71 6.72 3.42
N LEU A 75 18.99 6.34 3.61
CA LEU A 75 19.36 5.03 4.14
C LEU A 75 18.90 4.83 5.59
N LEU A 76 19.04 5.86 6.44
CA LEU A 76 18.55 5.82 7.82
C LEU A 76 17.03 5.73 7.87
N TYR A 77 16.33 6.43 6.98
CA TYR A 77 14.88 6.35 6.89
C TYR A 77 14.44 4.94 6.46
N ALA A 78 15.09 4.37 5.45
CA ALA A 78 14.86 2.98 5.04
C ALA A 78 15.05 1.98 6.17
N LEU A 79 16.15 2.10 6.93
CA LEU A 79 16.40 1.23 8.08
C LEU A 79 15.29 1.40 9.13
N MET A 80 14.92 2.63 9.48
CA MET A 80 13.88 2.92 10.46
C MET A 80 12.52 2.34 10.04
N SER A 81 12.14 2.48 8.76
CA SER A 81 10.90 1.91 8.22
C SER A 81 10.91 0.38 8.20
N MET A 82 12.04 -0.26 7.88
CA MET A 82 12.17 -1.72 7.97
C MET A 82 12.06 -2.23 9.41
N LEU A 83 12.65 -1.52 10.38
CA LEU A 83 12.52 -1.84 11.80
C LEU A 83 11.06 -1.68 12.28
N LEU A 84 10.37 -0.62 11.85
CA LEU A 84 8.95 -0.41 12.17
C LEU A 84 8.06 -1.51 11.57
N ALA A 85 8.38 -1.97 10.36
CA ALA A 85 7.70 -3.09 9.72
C ALA A 85 7.93 -4.43 10.44
N ALA A 86 9.16 -4.69 10.91
CA ALA A 86 9.44 -5.85 11.74
C ALA A 86 8.70 -5.76 13.09
N LEU A 87 8.66 -4.57 13.70
CA LEU A 87 7.91 -4.30 14.94
C LEU A 87 6.41 -4.56 14.76
N ASP A 88 5.82 -4.22 13.62
CA ASP A 88 4.40 -4.47 13.32
C ASP A 88 4.01 -5.93 13.57
N GLY A 89 4.82 -6.86 13.05
CA GLY A 89 4.59 -8.30 13.21
C GLY A 89 4.71 -8.78 14.66
N LEU A 90 5.43 -8.05 15.52
CA LEU A 90 5.58 -8.35 16.94
C LEU A 90 4.49 -7.68 17.81
N VAL A 91 3.80 -6.67 17.27
CA VAL A 91 2.80 -5.88 17.97
C VAL A 91 1.38 -6.33 17.63
N ASN A 92 1.10 -6.58 16.35
CA ASN A 92 -0.25 -6.87 15.87
C ASN A 92 -0.34 -8.25 15.17
N PRO A 93 -1.33 -9.11 15.48
CA PRO A 93 -1.49 -10.38 14.76
C PRO A 93 -1.96 -10.21 13.29
N SER A 94 -2.27 -9.00 12.84
CA SER A 94 -2.82 -8.71 11.51
C SER A 94 -1.86 -9.08 10.39
N LEU A 95 -0.55 -8.81 10.53
CA LEU A 95 0.44 -9.25 9.54
C LEU A 95 0.40 -10.78 9.35
N GLY A 96 0.35 -11.56 10.43
CA GLY A 96 0.21 -13.01 10.37
C GLY A 96 -1.09 -13.48 9.71
N LYS A 97 -2.21 -12.78 9.94
CA LYS A 97 -3.49 -13.06 9.25
C LYS A 97 -3.37 -12.83 7.74
N ASN A 98 -2.70 -11.76 7.33
CA ASN A 98 -2.46 -11.44 5.92
C ASN A 98 -1.54 -12.47 5.28
N VAL A 99 -0.46 -12.89 5.96
CA VAL A 99 0.45 -13.95 5.50
C VAL A 99 -0.28 -15.27 5.25
N ARG A 100 -1.17 -15.69 6.15
CA ARG A 100 -2.00 -16.90 5.92
C ARG A 100 -2.86 -16.79 4.67
N THR A 101 -3.43 -15.62 4.43
CA THR A 101 -4.25 -15.36 3.23
C THR A 101 -3.39 -15.36 1.96
N LEU A 102 -2.22 -14.71 2.00
CA LEU A 102 -1.26 -14.70 0.89
C LEU A 102 -0.84 -16.13 0.50
N ARG A 103 -0.50 -16.96 1.49
CA ARG A 103 -0.18 -18.38 1.29
C ARG A 103 -1.35 -19.14 0.65
N ALA A 104 -2.58 -18.91 1.11
CA ALA A 104 -3.77 -19.52 0.52
C ALA A 104 -4.03 -19.13 -0.95
N ASN A 105 -3.50 -17.98 -1.38
CA ASN A 105 -3.54 -17.50 -2.77
C ASN A 105 -2.28 -17.86 -3.58
N GLY A 106 -1.34 -18.62 -3.00
CA GLY A 106 -0.16 -19.12 -3.70
C GLY A 106 1.06 -18.20 -3.64
N PHE A 107 1.03 -17.13 -2.86
CA PHE A 107 2.20 -16.28 -2.64
C PHE A 107 3.12 -16.88 -1.57
N SER A 108 4.42 -16.99 -1.87
CA SER A 108 5.43 -17.45 -0.90
C SER A 108 5.82 -16.36 0.08
N ASP A 109 6.32 -16.75 1.26
CA ASP A 109 6.85 -15.79 2.25
C ASP A 109 8.00 -14.96 1.66
N ARG A 110 8.90 -15.61 0.90
CA ARG A 110 10.02 -14.94 0.24
C ARG A 110 9.56 -13.91 -0.78
N TYR A 111 8.60 -14.26 -1.63
CA TYR A 111 8.04 -13.32 -2.61
C TYR A 111 7.34 -12.16 -1.92
N THR A 112 6.56 -12.45 -0.87
CA THR A 112 5.89 -11.43 -0.05
C THR A 112 6.90 -10.42 0.52
N LEU A 113 7.97 -10.90 1.16
CA LEU A 113 9.03 -10.06 1.70
C LEU A 113 9.75 -9.26 0.61
N GLN A 114 10.07 -9.87 -0.53
CA GLN A 114 10.72 -9.19 -1.64
C GLN A 114 9.89 -8.02 -2.15
N MET A 115 8.59 -8.22 -2.37
CA MET A 115 7.69 -7.16 -2.81
C MET A 115 7.55 -6.07 -1.74
N MET A 116 7.36 -6.46 -0.48
CA MET A 116 7.26 -5.53 0.64
C MET A 116 8.51 -4.65 0.77
N THR A 117 9.70 -5.24 0.68
CA THR A 117 10.97 -4.50 0.70
C THR A 117 11.11 -3.61 -0.53
N LEU A 118 10.81 -4.11 -1.73
CA LEU A 118 10.92 -3.32 -2.96
C LEU A 118 10.01 -2.09 -2.93
N ASN A 119 8.74 -2.25 -2.54
CA ASN A 119 7.77 -1.16 -2.50
C ASN A 119 8.13 -0.15 -1.40
N LEU A 120 8.54 -0.63 -0.22
CA LEU A 120 9.02 0.24 0.87
C LEU A 120 10.23 1.08 0.43
N LEU A 121 11.25 0.44 -0.16
CA LEU A 121 12.45 1.14 -0.64
C LEU A 121 12.12 2.12 -1.78
N SER A 122 11.24 1.73 -2.69
CA SER A 122 10.80 2.59 -3.79
C SER A 122 10.07 3.83 -3.26
N ASN A 123 9.21 3.66 -2.25
CA ASN A 123 8.51 4.78 -1.63
C ASN A 123 9.46 5.76 -0.93
N ILE A 124 10.45 5.22 -0.21
CA ILE A 124 11.44 6.03 0.51
C ILE A 124 12.36 6.75 -0.48
N LEU A 125 12.77 6.09 -1.55
CA LEU A 125 13.57 6.71 -2.61
C LEU A 125 12.81 7.85 -3.28
N MET A 126 11.54 7.65 -3.63
CA MET A 126 10.69 8.70 -4.19
C MET A 126 10.53 9.88 -3.22
N THR A 127 10.34 9.57 -1.93
CA THR A 127 10.22 10.59 -0.89
C THR A 127 11.53 11.39 -0.74
N TRP A 128 12.68 10.72 -0.77
CA TRP A 128 13.98 11.39 -0.78
C TRP A 128 14.15 12.28 -2.01
N LEU A 129 13.80 11.80 -3.21
CA LEU A 129 13.86 12.61 -4.44
C LEU A 129 13.00 13.88 -4.33
N VAL A 130 11.77 13.77 -3.81
CA VAL A 130 10.89 14.94 -3.66
C VAL A 130 11.40 15.90 -2.60
N PHE A 131 11.79 15.40 -1.42
CA PHE A 131 12.18 16.24 -0.29
C PHE A 131 13.55 16.89 -0.47
N GLN A 132 14.55 16.12 -0.89
CA GLN A 132 15.94 16.59 -0.97
C GLN A 132 16.27 17.12 -2.36
N GLU A 133 16.07 16.31 -3.40
CA GLU A 133 16.59 16.65 -4.74
C GLU A 133 15.72 17.66 -5.49
N LEU A 134 14.39 17.61 -5.32
CA LEU A 134 13.48 18.49 -6.03
C LEU A 134 13.20 19.78 -5.26
N CYS A 135 12.82 19.67 -3.98
CA CYS A 135 12.38 20.84 -3.20
C CYS A 135 13.48 21.44 -2.32
N GLY A 136 14.29 20.59 -1.70
CA GLY A 136 15.36 20.99 -0.78
C GLY A 136 14.88 21.45 0.60
N PRO A 137 15.82 21.66 1.54
CA PRO A 137 15.52 21.87 2.95
C PRO A 137 14.79 23.19 3.26
N ASP A 138 15.07 24.25 2.50
CA ASP A 138 14.40 25.54 2.68
C ASP A 138 12.89 25.45 2.40
N ALA A 139 12.50 24.70 1.36
CA ALA A 139 11.10 24.47 1.03
C ALA A 139 10.40 23.61 2.09
N VAL A 140 11.08 22.58 2.62
CA VAL A 140 10.55 21.76 3.72
C VAL A 140 10.31 22.62 4.96
N ASN A 141 11.27 23.48 5.32
CA ASN A 141 11.10 24.42 6.44
C ASN A 141 9.96 25.42 6.20
N ALA A 142 9.78 25.88 4.95
CA ALA A 142 8.69 26.77 4.59
C ALA A 142 7.31 26.12 4.83
N THR A 143 7.17 24.79 4.71
CA THR A 143 5.90 24.11 5.02
C THR A 143 5.45 24.24 6.48
N LEU A 144 6.37 24.55 7.40
CA LEU A 144 6.06 24.76 8.82
C LEU A 144 5.69 26.22 9.15
N GLN A 145 5.80 27.13 8.17
CA GLN A 145 5.56 28.55 8.37
C GLN A 145 4.19 28.95 7.83
N PHE A 146 3.32 29.52 8.67
CA PHE A 146 2.00 30.01 8.25
C PHE A 146 2.07 31.02 7.09
N ALA A 147 3.14 31.81 7.04
CA ALA A 147 3.35 32.81 5.98
C ALA A 147 3.48 32.19 4.57
N SER A 148 3.83 30.92 4.46
CA SER A 148 3.94 30.21 3.19
C SER A 148 2.59 29.84 2.57
N TYR A 149 1.49 30.01 3.30
CA TYR A 149 0.15 29.56 2.90
C TYR A 149 -0.75 30.73 2.50
N SER A 150 -0.54 31.22 1.28
CA SER A 150 -1.49 32.16 0.67
C SER A 150 -2.82 31.47 0.32
N THR A 151 -3.88 32.25 0.08
CA THR A 151 -5.16 31.70 -0.42
C THR A 151 -4.98 30.88 -1.70
N LEU A 152 -4.09 31.32 -2.59
CA LEU A 152 -3.78 30.60 -3.83
C LEU A 152 -3.04 29.28 -3.55
N THR A 153 -2.07 29.28 -2.63
CA THR A 153 -1.32 28.08 -2.22
C THR A 153 -2.27 27.03 -1.65
N VAL A 154 -3.17 27.42 -0.75
CA VAL A 154 -4.19 26.52 -0.18
C VAL A 154 -5.12 25.99 -1.27
N ALA A 155 -5.61 26.86 -2.16
CA ALA A 155 -6.47 26.44 -3.28
C ALA A 155 -5.75 25.46 -4.23
N ALA A 156 -4.47 25.67 -4.51
CA ALA A 156 -3.65 24.79 -5.34
C ALA A 156 -3.42 23.41 -4.68
N ILE A 157 -3.16 23.38 -3.37
CA ILE A 157 -3.10 22.12 -2.60
C ILE A 157 -4.44 21.39 -2.68
N THR A 158 -5.55 22.06 -2.41
CA THR A 158 -6.89 21.44 -2.51
C THR A 158 -7.19 20.92 -3.93
N ALA A 159 -6.82 21.68 -4.96
CA ALA A 159 -6.97 21.25 -6.35
C ALA A 159 -6.13 20.00 -6.66
N ASN A 160 -4.88 19.94 -6.18
CA ASN A 160 -4.05 18.76 -6.29
C ASN A 160 -4.72 17.53 -5.64
N LEU A 161 -5.20 17.66 -4.39
CA LEU A 161 -5.86 16.56 -3.69
C LEU A 161 -7.12 16.07 -4.42
N ALA A 162 -7.94 16.99 -4.94
CA ALA A 162 -9.11 16.64 -5.72
C ALA A 162 -8.72 15.89 -7.02
N MET A 163 -7.67 16.33 -7.72
CA MET A 163 -7.22 15.68 -8.93
C MET A 163 -6.58 14.31 -8.66
N THR A 164 -5.78 14.17 -7.60
CA THR A 164 -5.18 12.88 -7.24
C THR A 164 -6.24 11.86 -6.81
N GLU A 165 -7.32 12.29 -6.16
CA GLU A 165 -8.48 11.41 -5.87
C GLU A 165 -9.13 10.89 -7.15
N VAL A 166 -9.30 11.75 -8.16
CA VAL A 166 -9.85 11.33 -9.46
C VAL A 166 -8.92 10.32 -10.14
N VAL A 167 -7.61 10.58 -10.16
CA VAL A 167 -6.61 9.66 -10.72
C VAL A 167 -6.63 8.32 -9.98
N PHE A 168 -6.62 8.36 -8.65
CA PHE A 168 -6.72 7.16 -7.81
C PHE A 168 -7.97 6.37 -8.13
N TYR A 169 -9.14 7.02 -8.17
CA TYR A 169 -10.42 6.36 -8.44
C TYR A 169 -10.37 5.53 -9.73
N PHE A 170 -9.87 6.13 -10.82
CA PHE A 170 -9.80 5.42 -12.10
C PHE A 170 -8.70 4.34 -12.11
N ALA A 171 -7.55 4.58 -11.50
CA ALA A 171 -6.48 3.61 -11.39
C ALA A 171 -6.90 2.39 -10.57
N HIS A 172 -7.46 2.62 -9.39
CA HIS A 172 -7.95 1.59 -8.48
C HIS A 172 -9.14 0.82 -9.07
N LYS A 173 -10.09 1.51 -9.71
CA LYS A 173 -11.15 0.83 -10.47
C LYS A 173 -10.61 -0.05 -11.60
N CYS A 174 -9.58 0.39 -12.32
CA CYS A 174 -8.93 -0.41 -13.35
C CYS A 174 -8.29 -1.68 -12.75
N LEU A 175 -7.63 -1.53 -11.60
CA LEU A 175 -7.06 -2.65 -10.85
C LEU A 175 -8.15 -3.66 -10.45
N HIS A 176 -9.32 -3.20 -10.01
CA HIS A 176 -10.43 -4.07 -9.63
C HIS A 176 -11.20 -4.72 -10.78
N GLU A 177 -11.43 -4.00 -11.88
CA GLU A 177 -12.32 -4.46 -12.96
C GLU A 177 -11.57 -5.06 -14.16
N VAL A 178 -10.36 -4.57 -14.47
CA VAL A 178 -9.65 -4.87 -15.73
C VAL A 178 -8.45 -5.79 -15.49
N ILE A 179 -7.64 -5.51 -14.47
CA ILE A 179 -6.42 -6.28 -14.14
C ILE A 179 -6.40 -6.81 -12.68
N PRO A 180 -7.46 -7.49 -12.21
CA PRO A 180 -7.61 -7.90 -10.81
C PRO A 180 -6.52 -8.83 -10.28
N HIS A 181 -5.84 -9.55 -11.17
CA HIS A 181 -4.73 -10.42 -10.79
C HIS A 181 -3.48 -9.64 -10.33
N VAL A 182 -3.29 -8.40 -10.80
CA VAL A 182 -2.22 -7.51 -10.33
C VAL A 182 -2.52 -7.04 -8.91
N HIS A 183 -3.79 -6.78 -8.63
CA HIS A 183 -4.26 -6.24 -7.35
C HIS A 183 -4.52 -7.30 -6.27
N LEU A 184 -4.52 -8.58 -6.65
CA LEU A 184 -4.85 -9.70 -5.77
C LEU A 184 -3.92 -9.77 -4.55
N MET A 185 -2.62 -9.51 -4.73
CA MET A 185 -1.66 -9.58 -3.63
C MET A 185 -1.98 -8.54 -2.54
N HIS A 186 -2.30 -7.31 -2.95
CA HIS A 186 -2.68 -6.27 -2.02
C HIS A 186 -3.99 -6.60 -1.29
N HIS A 187 -5.01 -7.11 -2.00
CA HIS A 187 -6.27 -7.51 -1.38
C HIS A 187 -6.21 -8.79 -0.53
N CYS A 188 -5.11 -9.54 -0.57
CA CYS A 188 -4.88 -10.60 0.43
C CYS A 188 -4.60 -10.02 1.83
N VAL A 189 -4.38 -8.72 1.93
CA VAL A 189 -4.15 -7.97 3.17
C VAL A 189 -5.49 -7.54 3.78
N PHE A 190 -6.30 -8.51 4.23
CA PHE A 190 -7.63 -8.23 4.79
C PHE A 190 -7.65 -7.41 6.09
N ALA A 191 -6.53 -7.42 6.82
CA ALA A 191 -6.31 -6.64 8.02
C ALA A 191 -5.10 -5.73 7.79
N PRO A 192 -5.23 -4.67 6.99
CA PRO A 192 -4.10 -3.82 6.69
C PRO A 192 -3.61 -3.11 7.94
N THR A 193 -2.29 -2.98 7.99
CA THR A 193 -1.52 -2.24 8.97
C THR A 193 -0.63 -1.28 8.18
N HIS A 194 0.02 -0.36 8.88
CA HIS A 194 0.96 0.54 8.21
C HIS A 194 2.06 -0.20 7.43
N SER A 195 2.56 -1.33 7.94
CA SER A 195 3.64 -2.07 7.27
C SER A 195 3.13 -2.95 6.14
N SER A 196 1.99 -3.63 6.35
CA SER A 196 1.40 -4.50 5.33
C SER A 196 0.84 -3.72 4.12
N ASN A 197 0.74 -2.39 4.25
CA ASN A 197 0.55 -1.45 3.15
C ASN A 197 1.72 -1.38 2.14
N PHE A 198 2.75 -2.22 2.27
CA PHE A 198 3.78 -2.38 1.22
C PHE A 198 3.70 -3.75 0.52
N ILE A 199 2.76 -4.61 0.92
CA ILE A 199 2.53 -5.92 0.28
C ILE A 199 1.68 -5.71 -0.99
N PHE A 200 2.35 -5.45 -2.12
CA PHE A 200 1.76 -5.17 -3.43
C PHE A 200 2.54 -5.87 -4.53
N ASP A 201 1.88 -6.17 -5.66
CA ASP A 201 2.62 -6.28 -6.92
C ASP A 201 3.20 -4.88 -7.26
N PRO A 202 4.44 -4.74 -7.74
CA PRO A 202 5.01 -3.43 -8.03
C PRO A 202 4.21 -2.62 -9.07
N ARG A 203 3.49 -3.30 -9.96
CA ARG A 203 2.57 -2.66 -10.91
C ARG A 203 1.33 -2.13 -10.20
N ASP A 204 0.84 -2.85 -9.20
CA ASP A 204 -0.26 -2.40 -8.35
C ASP A 204 0.14 -1.12 -7.60
N PHE A 205 1.29 -1.16 -6.93
CA PHE A 205 1.85 -0.01 -6.22
C PHE A 205 2.06 1.21 -7.13
N ALA A 206 2.53 0.98 -8.37
CA ALA A 206 2.69 2.03 -9.37
C ALA A 206 1.36 2.66 -9.81
N PHE A 207 0.28 1.88 -9.90
CA PHE A 207 -1.04 2.39 -10.25
C PHE A 207 -1.68 3.13 -9.07
N GLU A 208 -1.67 2.51 -7.90
CA GLU A 208 -2.42 2.99 -6.75
C GLU A 208 -1.78 4.20 -6.08
N LEU A 209 -0.46 4.17 -5.86
CA LEU A 209 0.27 5.28 -5.23
C LEU A 209 1.17 6.04 -6.23
N GLY A 210 1.75 5.33 -7.21
CA GLY A 210 2.65 5.91 -8.19
C GLY A 210 1.96 6.92 -9.13
N LEU A 211 0.77 6.61 -9.65
CA LEU A 211 0.05 7.51 -10.56
C LEU A 211 -0.39 8.82 -9.87
N PRO A 212 -1.03 8.80 -8.69
CA PRO A 212 -1.31 10.03 -7.94
C PRO A 212 -0.03 10.86 -7.69
N THR A 213 1.06 10.20 -7.30
CA THR A 213 2.36 10.86 -7.07
C THR A 213 2.93 11.51 -8.33
N ALA A 214 2.96 10.77 -9.45
CA ALA A 214 3.42 11.28 -10.73
C ALA A 214 2.56 12.45 -11.22
N PHE A 215 1.26 12.42 -10.95
CA PHE A 215 0.34 13.51 -11.28
C PHE A 215 0.65 14.79 -10.48
N LEU A 216 1.01 14.67 -9.19
CA LEU A 216 1.49 15.83 -8.42
C LEU A 216 2.75 16.44 -9.01
N LEU A 217 3.73 15.61 -9.41
CA LEU A 217 4.96 16.07 -10.06
C LEU A 217 4.66 16.78 -11.38
N LEU A 218 3.78 16.22 -12.21
CA LEU A 218 3.35 16.85 -13.45
C LEU A 218 2.72 18.24 -13.18
N ASN A 219 1.80 18.32 -12.24
CA ASN A 219 1.14 19.58 -11.89
C ASN A 219 2.12 20.62 -11.34
N HIS A 220 3.12 20.19 -10.57
CA HIS A 220 4.16 21.07 -10.06
C HIS A 220 4.88 21.82 -11.20
N PHE A 221 5.25 21.12 -12.27
CA PHE A 221 5.91 21.75 -13.42
C PHE A 221 4.96 22.49 -14.36
N VAL A 222 3.74 21.98 -14.58
CA VAL A 222 2.83 22.49 -15.61
C VAL A 222 1.87 23.57 -15.09
N LEU A 223 1.31 23.37 -13.90
CA LEU A 223 0.24 24.23 -13.36
C LEU A 223 0.76 25.20 -12.30
N TRP A 224 1.62 24.71 -11.40
CA TRP A 224 1.98 25.43 -10.18
C TRP A 224 3.30 26.18 -10.25
N ARG A 225 3.88 26.32 -11.45
CA ARG A 225 5.10 27.12 -11.69
C ARG A 225 6.24 26.76 -10.74
N GLN A 226 6.37 25.48 -10.43
CA GLN A 226 7.37 24.95 -9.51
C GLN A 226 7.22 25.46 -8.05
N ASP A 227 6.00 25.73 -7.59
CA ASP A 227 5.75 25.99 -6.16
C ASP A 227 6.03 24.71 -5.34
N HIS A 228 7.15 24.72 -4.62
CA HIS A 228 7.60 23.59 -3.80
C HIS A 228 6.70 23.37 -2.56
N VAL A 229 6.08 24.41 -2.00
CA VAL A 229 5.19 24.26 -0.84
C VAL A 229 3.92 23.53 -1.26
N VAL A 230 3.34 23.92 -2.41
CA VAL A 230 2.20 23.20 -2.99
C VAL A 230 2.53 21.73 -3.23
N LEU A 231 3.69 21.43 -3.84
CA LEU A 231 4.11 20.05 -4.09
C LEU A 231 4.33 19.28 -2.79
N LEU A 232 5.15 19.77 -1.86
CA LEU A 232 5.51 19.07 -0.63
C LEU A 232 4.28 18.79 0.23
N VAL A 233 3.40 19.77 0.41
CA VAL A 233 2.21 19.60 1.26
C VAL A 233 1.23 18.62 0.59
N SER A 234 1.02 18.72 -0.72
CA SER A 234 0.18 17.75 -1.45
C SER A 234 0.76 16.34 -1.37
N TYR A 235 2.07 16.20 -1.59
CA TYR A 235 2.79 14.92 -1.54
C TYR A 235 2.73 14.29 -0.15
N MET A 236 3.03 15.06 0.90
CA MET A 236 2.91 14.62 2.29
C MET A 236 1.48 14.19 2.61
N PHE A 237 0.48 14.92 2.14
CA PHE A 237 -0.91 14.55 2.36
C PHE A 237 -1.25 13.22 1.67
N VAL A 238 -0.90 13.04 0.40
CA VAL A 238 -1.14 11.78 -0.33
C VAL A 238 -0.48 10.61 0.41
N GLN A 239 0.81 10.73 0.73
CA GLN A 239 1.58 9.67 1.41
C GLN A 239 1.06 9.36 2.81
N ASN A 240 0.87 10.40 3.64
CA ASN A 240 0.40 10.21 5.01
C ASN A 240 -1.03 9.68 5.02
N PHE A 241 -1.94 10.25 4.23
CA PHE A 241 -3.32 9.80 4.20
C PHE A 241 -3.42 8.35 3.72
N TYR A 242 -2.67 7.98 2.68
CA TYR A 242 -2.62 6.60 2.20
C TYR A 242 -2.21 5.61 3.30
N ALA A 243 -1.19 5.96 4.07
CA ALA A 243 -0.77 5.21 5.25
C ALA A 243 -1.82 5.15 6.37
N LEU A 244 -2.54 6.26 6.60
CA LEU A 244 -3.60 6.34 7.62
C LEU A 244 -4.84 5.53 7.23
N ASP A 245 -5.18 5.50 5.94
CA ASP A 245 -6.35 4.77 5.42
C ASP A 245 -6.16 3.24 5.47
N HIS A 246 -4.91 2.80 5.61
CA HIS A 246 -4.49 1.42 5.85
C HIS A 246 -4.14 1.11 7.33
N SER A 247 -4.53 1.99 8.26
CA SER A 247 -4.30 1.75 9.69
C SER A 247 -5.37 0.85 10.29
N ASP A 248 -4.92 -0.21 10.95
CA ASP A 248 -5.71 -1.11 11.81
C ASP A 248 -6.30 -0.42 13.05
N PHE A 249 -5.71 0.70 13.48
CA PHE A 249 -6.21 1.54 14.56
C PHE A 249 -7.34 2.47 14.09
N LEU A 250 -7.18 3.15 12.95
CA LEU A 250 -8.17 4.11 12.45
C LEU A 250 -9.33 3.46 11.67
N GLN A 251 -9.05 2.39 10.93
CA GLN A 251 -10.02 1.62 10.15
C GLN A 251 -10.93 2.52 9.29
N LEU A 252 -10.31 3.37 8.50
CA LEU A 252 -10.98 4.30 7.58
C LEU A 252 -11.63 3.55 6.41
N TYR A 253 -12.05 4.28 5.38
CA TYR A 253 -12.91 3.70 4.34
C TYR A 253 -12.17 2.67 3.50
N HIS A 254 -10.90 2.91 3.17
CA HIS A 254 -10.13 1.99 2.36
C HIS A 254 -9.72 0.74 3.15
N PHE A 255 -9.41 0.84 4.45
CA PHE A 255 -9.31 -0.33 5.33
C PHE A 255 -10.54 -1.23 5.23
N LYS A 256 -11.75 -0.65 5.29
CA LYS A 256 -13.00 -1.41 5.21
C LYS A 256 -13.21 -2.01 3.83
N HIS A 257 -12.75 -1.34 2.79
CA HIS A 257 -12.74 -1.85 1.43
C HIS A 257 -11.90 -3.12 1.33
N HIS A 258 -10.66 -3.15 1.86
CA HIS A 258 -9.86 -4.38 1.97
C HIS A 258 -10.60 -5.53 2.64
N THR A 259 -11.21 -5.28 3.80
CA THR A 259 -11.90 -6.33 4.56
C THR A 259 -13.13 -6.88 3.81
N ARG A 260 -13.85 -6.03 3.07
CA ARG A 260 -15.18 -6.33 2.50
C ARG A 260 -15.15 -6.64 1.01
N LEU A 261 -14.15 -6.16 0.29
CA LEU A 261 -14.06 -6.13 -1.16
C LEU A 261 -15.32 -5.53 -1.78
N ASP A 262 -15.62 -4.28 -1.41
CA ASP A 262 -16.78 -3.54 -1.91
C ASP A 262 -16.41 -2.53 -3.00
N ASP A 263 -17.40 -1.99 -3.72
CA ASP A 263 -17.16 -1.08 -4.87
C ASP A 263 -16.77 0.36 -4.45
N VAL A 264 -15.98 0.54 -3.40
CA VAL A 264 -15.46 1.84 -2.95
C VAL A 264 -14.04 2.01 -3.47
N TYR A 265 -13.90 2.70 -4.61
CA TYR A 265 -12.60 2.87 -5.27
C TYR A 265 -11.91 4.20 -4.94
N THR A 266 -12.44 4.99 -4.02
CA THR A 266 -11.95 6.31 -3.61
C THR A 266 -11.16 6.26 -2.29
N VAL A 267 -10.32 7.27 -2.03
CA VAL A 267 -9.48 7.35 -0.80
C VAL A 267 -10.03 8.40 0.16
N TYR A 268 -10.13 9.66 -0.29
CA TYR A 268 -10.47 10.77 0.60
C TYR A 268 -11.97 10.88 0.86
N VAL A 269 -12.79 10.55 -0.14
CA VAL A 269 -14.24 10.66 -0.06
C VAL A 269 -14.85 9.27 -0.17
N LYS A 270 -15.86 8.95 0.64
CA LYS A 270 -16.57 7.68 0.46
C LYS A 270 -17.54 7.78 -0.71
N TYR A 271 -17.18 7.19 -1.85
CA TYR A 271 -18.08 7.02 -2.99
C TYR A 271 -18.18 5.53 -3.34
N ARG A 272 -19.40 4.99 -3.32
CA ARG A 272 -19.65 3.61 -3.74
C ARG A 272 -20.14 3.61 -5.18
N ASN A 273 -19.41 2.90 -6.04
CA ASN A 273 -19.85 2.61 -7.39
C ASN A 273 -20.89 1.48 -7.36
N ASN A 274 -21.88 1.47 -8.25
CA ASN A 274 -22.83 0.36 -8.37
C ASN A 274 -22.37 -0.64 -9.44
N SER A 275 -21.09 -0.98 -9.46
CA SER A 275 -20.51 -1.91 -10.44
C SER A 275 -20.69 -3.35 -9.99
N ASN A 276 -21.45 -4.16 -10.72
CA ASN A 276 -21.41 -5.63 -10.55
C ASN A 276 -20.08 -6.26 -11.07
N ARG A 277 -19.03 -5.46 -11.23
CA ARG A 277 -17.78 -5.79 -11.95
C ARG A 277 -16.60 -6.04 -11.04
N GLU A 278 -16.79 -5.98 -9.72
CA GLU A 278 -15.75 -6.31 -8.75
C GLU A 278 -15.19 -7.72 -8.99
N ALA A 279 -14.00 -7.79 -9.60
CA ALA A 279 -13.43 -9.04 -10.08
C ALA A 279 -12.42 -9.65 -9.11
N VAL A 280 -11.82 -8.85 -8.21
CA VAL A 280 -10.89 -9.35 -7.18
C VAL A 280 -11.61 -10.30 -6.24
N HIS A 281 -12.83 -9.98 -5.83
CA HIS A 281 -13.66 -10.83 -4.98
C HIS A 281 -13.91 -12.23 -5.58
N LYS A 282 -13.91 -12.36 -6.91
CA LYS A 282 -14.14 -13.65 -7.59
C LYS A 282 -12.91 -14.56 -7.61
N ILE A 283 -11.72 -14.00 -7.48
CA ILE A 283 -10.46 -14.73 -7.64
C ILE A 283 -9.74 -14.98 -6.30
N ILE A 284 -10.01 -14.16 -5.28
CA ILE A 284 -9.35 -14.27 -3.98
C ILE A 284 -9.86 -15.47 -3.18
N LYS A 285 -8.91 -16.21 -2.61
CA LYS A 285 -9.16 -17.31 -1.66
C LYS A 285 -8.98 -16.78 -0.24
N ARG A 286 -10.01 -16.89 0.59
CA ARG A 286 -9.89 -16.60 2.03
C ARG A 286 -9.26 -17.80 2.72
N ALA A 287 -8.28 -17.58 3.60
CA ALA A 287 -7.78 -18.64 4.45
C ALA A 287 -8.93 -19.23 5.28
N THR A 288 -9.00 -20.56 5.38
CA THR A 288 -9.95 -21.22 6.27
C THR A 288 -9.73 -20.71 7.69
N LYS A 289 -10.81 -20.46 8.43
CA LYS A 289 -10.70 -20.18 9.86
C LYS A 289 -9.96 -21.36 10.49
N VAL A 290 -8.80 -21.10 11.08
CA VAL A 290 -8.08 -22.09 11.88
C VAL A 290 -9.02 -22.42 13.04
N ALA A 291 -9.47 -23.68 13.07
CA ALA A 291 -10.39 -24.20 14.08
C ALA A 291 -9.70 -24.31 15.45
#